data_AF-A0A9D6THX4-F1
#
_entry.id   AF-A0A9D6THX4-F1
#
_cell.length_a   1.000
_cell.length_b   1.000
_cell.length_c   1.000
_cell.angle_alpha   90.00
_cell.angle_beta   90.00
_cell.angle_gamma   90.00
#
_symmetry.space_group_name_H-M   'P 1'
#
loop_
_entity.id
_entity.type
_entity.pdbx_description
1 polymer ?
#
loop_
_entity_poly.entity_id
_entity_poly.type
_entity_poly.pdbx_seq_one_letter_code
_entity_poly.pdbx_strand_id
1 'polypeptide(L)'
;MGGGPRRAGFEQLRRTLYWTVVLEIMKLCGDRDQRTASVPSIMRELRDPAVRNILFKKHCRPGLPRMAGDGYGMWSAFSKEERARLKKQFKERYHRLRVNFSALKRSREFRAFKKARNQALAHHQVVTTKGAIKPFDAAVLKLKIGDENKLLELTRGIAVDLNSIVRGASFSGESYLETETRDVCAFWEIESLDGPVKI
;
A
#
# COMPACT_ATOMS: atom_id res chain seq x y z
N MET A 1 -8.26 36.93 -19.47
CA MET A 1 -7.11 36.17 -18.94
C MET A 1 -7.36 34.69 -19.19
N GLY A 2 -6.96 34.19 -20.36
CA GLY A 2 -7.34 32.88 -20.88
C GLY A 2 -6.17 31.90 -20.88
N GLY A 3 -6.25 30.85 -20.07
CA GLY A 3 -5.43 29.65 -20.25
C GLY A 3 -6.11 28.75 -21.27
N GLY A 4 -5.51 28.60 -22.45
CA GLY A 4 -6.11 27.91 -23.59
C GLY A 4 -6.42 26.42 -23.36
N PRO A 5 -7.02 25.74 -24.36
CA PRO A 5 -7.49 24.35 -24.29
C PRO A 5 -6.42 23.32 -23.84
N ARG A 6 -5.13 23.60 -24.07
CA ARG A 6 -4.01 22.78 -23.55
C ARG A 6 -3.99 22.70 -22.02
N ARG A 7 -4.27 23.81 -21.33
CA ARG A 7 -4.29 23.84 -19.85
C ARG A 7 -5.46 23.02 -19.30
N ALA A 8 -6.62 23.06 -19.95
CA ALA A 8 -7.78 22.27 -19.58
C ALA A 8 -7.52 20.75 -19.79
N GLY A 9 -6.91 20.37 -20.91
CA GLY A 9 -6.53 18.97 -21.18
C GLY A 9 -5.52 18.41 -20.18
N PHE A 10 -4.47 19.18 -19.87
CA PHE A 10 -3.47 18.77 -18.87
C PHE A 10 -4.07 18.62 -17.47
N GLU A 11 -4.93 19.56 -17.06
CA GLU A 11 -5.64 19.46 -15.78
C GLU A 11 -6.54 18.23 -15.70
N GLN A 12 -7.22 17.89 -16.80
CA GLN A 12 -8.05 16.70 -16.89
C GLN A 12 -7.21 15.42 -16.78
N LEU A 13 -6.08 15.34 -17.48
CA LEU A 13 -5.15 14.21 -17.40
C LEU A 13 -4.61 14.04 -15.98
N ARG A 14 -4.15 15.13 -15.35
CA ARG A 14 -3.67 15.14 -13.97
C ARG A 14 -4.72 14.62 -12.99
N ARG A 15 -5.96 15.12 -13.09
CA ARG A 15 -7.09 14.67 -12.26
C ARG A 15 -7.40 13.19 -12.49
N THR A 16 -7.31 12.72 -13.73
CA THR A 16 -7.61 11.32 -14.09
C THR A 16 -6.56 10.39 -13.48
N LEU A 17 -5.27 10.69 -13.67
CA LEU A 17 -4.17 9.93 -13.07
C LEU A 17 -4.26 9.92 -11.54
N TYR A 18 -4.54 11.08 -10.94
CA TYR A 18 -4.75 11.20 -9.50
C TYR A 18 -5.86 10.25 -9.01
N TRP A 19 -7.03 10.29 -9.63
CA TRP A 19 -8.15 9.44 -9.24
C TRP A 19 -7.87 7.96 -9.47
N THR A 20 -7.16 7.58 -10.54
CA THR A 20 -6.73 6.20 -10.76
C THR A 20 -5.90 5.69 -9.58
N VAL A 21 -4.92 6.45 -9.12
CA VAL A 21 -4.09 6.09 -7.95
C VAL A 21 -4.95 5.92 -6.70
N VAL A 22 -5.84 6.88 -6.42
CA VAL A 22 -6.76 6.82 -5.27
C VAL A 22 -7.65 5.58 -5.33
N LEU A 23 -8.21 5.27 -6.50
CA LEU A 23 -9.07 4.10 -6.69
C LEU A 23 -8.31 2.80 -6.45
N GLU A 24 -7.07 2.68 -6.93
CA GLU A 24 -6.22 1.50 -6.70
C GLU A 24 -5.86 1.32 -5.22
N ILE A 25 -5.45 2.38 -4.52
CA ILE A 25 -5.21 2.33 -3.07
C ILE A 25 -6.49 1.87 -2.35
N MET A 26 -7.65 2.39 -2.76
CA MET A 26 -8.92 2.02 -2.15
C MET A 26 -9.35 0.58 -2.47
N LYS A 27 -8.97 0.01 -3.62
CA LYS A 27 -9.17 -1.42 -3.91
C LYS A 27 -8.33 -2.26 -2.95
N LEU A 28 -7.03 -1.97 -2.88
CA LEU A 28 -6.08 -2.69 -2.00
C LEU A 28 -6.49 -2.62 -0.52
N CYS A 29 -6.90 -1.45 -0.03
CA CYS A 29 -7.18 -1.22 1.40
C CYS A 29 -8.64 -1.42 1.81
N GLY A 30 -9.55 -1.29 0.85
CA GLY A 30 -10.98 -1.13 1.09
C GLY A 30 -11.83 -2.32 0.72
N ASP A 31 -11.47 -3.05 -0.33
CA ASP A 31 -12.31 -4.12 -0.84
C ASP A 31 -12.30 -5.35 0.06
N ARG A 32 -13.43 -6.05 0.03
CA ARG A 32 -13.69 -7.28 0.79
C ARG A 32 -14.09 -8.43 -0.13
N ASP A 33 -14.07 -8.19 -1.44
CA ASP A 33 -14.34 -9.21 -2.43
C ASP A 33 -13.32 -10.34 -2.27
N GLN A 34 -13.79 -11.58 -2.34
CA GLN A 34 -12.96 -12.77 -2.19
C GLN A 34 -12.02 -12.96 -3.40
N ARG A 35 -12.35 -12.38 -4.55
CA ARG A 35 -11.55 -12.42 -5.78
C ARG A 35 -10.40 -11.41 -5.77
N THR A 36 -10.38 -10.50 -4.80
CA THR A 36 -9.35 -9.47 -4.68
C THR A 36 -8.44 -9.78 -3.49
N ALA A 37 -7.13 -9.82 -3.73
CA ALA A 37 -6.10 -9.95 -2.69
C ALA A 37 -5.90 -8.63 -1.92
N SER A 38 -6.98 -8.12 -1.31
CA SER A 38 -6.98 -6.88 -0.56
C SER A 38 -6.49 -7.09 0.88
N VAL A 39 -6.03 -6.00 1.52
CA VAL A 39 -5.63 -6.00 2.93
C VAL A 39 -6.75 -6.55 3.82
N PRO A 40 -8.04 -6.14 3.71
CA PRO A 40 -9.10 -6.74 4.52
C PRO A 40 -9.26 -8.25 4.33
N SER A 41 -9.14 -8.76 3.10
CA SER A 41 -9.22 -10.18 2.82
C SER A 41 -8.06 -10.94 3.47
N ILE A 42 -6.82 -10.46 3.31
CA ILE A 42 -5.65 -11.07 3.96
C ILE A 42 -5.75 -10.99 5.48
N MET A 43 -6.19 -9.86 6.03
CA MET A 43 -6.40 -9.68 7.47
C MET A 43 -7.47 -10.61 8.03
N ARG A 44 -8.46 -11.02 7.23
CA ARG A 44 -9.46 -12.02 7.62
C ARG A 44 -8.80 -13.40 7.72
N GLU A 45 -8.02 -13.81 6.70
CA GLU A 45 -7.29 -15.09 6.73
C GLU A 45 -6.30 -15.15 7.90
N LEU A 46 -5.61 -14.04 8.19
CA LEU A 46 -4.67 -13.94 9.31
C LEU A 46 -5.32 -13.98 10.70
N ARG A 47 -6.65 -13.93 10.81
CA ARG A 47 -7.35 -14.18 12.08
C ARG A 47 -7.40 -15.66 12.41
N ASP A 48 -7.38 -16.53 11.41
CA ASP A 48 -7.32 -17.97 11.61
C ASP A 48 -6.00 -18.34 12.34
N PRO A 49 -6.08 -18.92 13.55
CA PRO A 49 -4.91 -19.39 14.27
C PRO A 49 -4.08 -20.41 13.49
N ALA A 50 -4.70 -21.24 12.65
CA ALA A 50 -4.01 -22.24 11.84
C ALA A 50 -3.12 -21.57 10.78
N VAL A 51 -3.69 -20.67 9.98
CA VAL A 51 -2.95 -19.86 9.00
C VAL A 51 -1.82 -19.08 9.68
N ARG A 52 -2.12 -18.42 10.81
CA ARG A 52 -1.10 -17.65 11.54
C ARG A 52 0.02 -18.54 12.06
N ASN A 53 -0.27 -19.76 12.52
CA ASN A 53 0.74 -20.70 12.99
C ASN A 53 1.63 -21.21 11.84
N ILE A 54 1.05 -21.45 10.66
CA ILE A 54 1.81 -21.82 9.45
C ILE A 54 2.80 -20.71 9.08
N LEU A 55 2.32 -19.47 9.01
CA LEU A 55 3.17 -18.31 8.69
C LEU A 55 4.21 -18.05 9.77
N PHE A 56 3.85 -18.17 11.05
CA PHE A 56 4.78 -18.06 12.17
C PHE A 56 5.91 -19.09 12.06
N LYS A 57 5.56 -20.36 11.82
CA LYS A 57 6.54 -21.43 11.64
C LYS A 57 7.45 -21.15 10.44
N LYS A 58 6.92 -20.65 9.32
CA LYS A 58 7.69 -20.27 8.14
C LYS A 58 8.65 -19.12 8.41
N HIS A 59 8.18 -18.05 9.05
CA HIS A 59 8.95 -16.86 9.37
C HIS A 59 10.06 -17.13 10.40
N CYS A 60 9.84 -18.06 11.33
CA CYS A 60 10.79 -18.39 12.39
C CYS A 60 11.79 -19.49 12.00
N ARG A 61 11.93 -19.83 10.72
CA ARG A 61 12.97 -20.75 10.25
C ARG A 61 14.29 -19.99 10.17
N PRO A 62 15.31 -20.36 10.97
CA PRO A 62 16.65 -19.79 10.81
C PRO A 62 17.16 -20.08 9.39
N GLY A 63 17.96 -19.17 8.85
CA GLY A 63 18.68 -19.44 7.60
C GLY A 63 19.57 -20.68 7.75
N LEU A 64 19.69 -21.46 6.67
CA LEU A 64 20.63 -22.59 6.66
C LEU A 64 22.06 -22.06 6.83
N PRO A 65 22.91 -22.74 7.61
CA PRO A 65 24.31 -22.35 7.73
C PRO A 65 24.97 -22.44 6.35
N ARG A 66 25.72 -21.40 5.96
CA ARG A 66 26.53 -21.42 4.74
C ARG A 66 27.84 -22.20 4.91
N MET A 67 28.19 -22.62 6.13
CA MET A 67 29.45 -23.29 6.43
C MET A 67 29.27 -24.80 6.57
N ALA A 68 30.04 -25.57 5.82
CA ALA A 68 30.25 -27.00 6.02
C ALA A 68 31.37 -27.20 7.07
N GLY A 69 31.12 -27.96 8.14
CA GLY A 69 32.14 -28.33 9.14
C GLY A 69 31.70 -28.25 10.61
N ASP A 70 32.68 -28.38 11.51
CA ASP A 70 32.66 -28.64 12.97
C ASP A 70 31.89 -27.62 13.84
N GLY A 71 31.17 -26.68 13.24
CA GLY A 71 30.45 -25.60 13.91
C GLY A 71 29.06 -25.96 14.47
N TYR A 72 28.68 -27.24 14.55
CA TYR A 72 27.32 -27.66 14.88
C TYR A 72 26.83 -27.17 16.26
N GLY A 73 27.70 -27.17 17.27
CA GLY A 73 27.39 -26.66 18.61
C GLY A 73 27.15 -25.14 18.63
N MET A 74 28.00 -24.37 17.95
CA MET A 74 27.88 -22.92 17.80
C MET A 74 26.64 -22.55 16.97
N TRP A 75 26.34 -23.33 15.93
CA TRP A 75 25.14 -23.17 15.11
C TRP A 75 23.85 -23.46 15.88
N SER A 76 23.84 -24.46 16.77
CA SER A 76 22.68 -24.77 17.61
C SER A 76 22.33 -23.60 18.55
N ALA A 77 23.35 -23.02 19.20
CA ALA A 77 23.18 -21.84 20.05
C ALA A 77 22.70 -20.61 19.23
N PHE A 78 23.37 -20.31 18.11
CA PHE A 78 22.99 -19.22 17.21
C PHE A 78 21.57 -19.38 16.66
N SER A 79 21.19 -20.61 16.28
CA SER A 79 19.85 -20.92 15.77
C SER A 79 18.76 -20.74 16.82
N LYS A 80 19.07 -20.97 18.11
CA LYS A 80 18.12 -20.76 19.21
C LYS A 80 17.87 -19.27 19.44
N GLU A 81 18.94 -18.47 19.47
CA GLU A 81 18.85 -17.02 19.61
C GLU A 81 18.16 -16.38 18.41
N GLU A 82 18.56 -16.75 17.19
CA GLU A 82 17.97 -16.23 15.95
C GLU A 82 16.48 -16.59 15.87
N ARG A 83 16.11 -17.83 16.22
CA ARG A 83 14.70 -18.22 16.29
C ARG A 83 13.94 -17.38 17.32
N ALA A 84 14.53 -17.07 18.48
CA ALA A 84 13.88 -16.20 19.47
C ALA A 84 13.68 -14.78 18.93
N ARG A 85 14.67 -14.24 18.24
CA ARG A 85 14.60 -12.93 17.56
C ARG A 85 13.51 -12.91 16.48
N LEU A 86 13.46 -13.89 15.59
CA LEU A 86 12.45 -13.99 14.52
C LEU A 86 11.04 -14.15 15.11
N LYS A 87 10.89 -14.91 16.21
CA LYS A 87 9.61 -15.03 16.93
C LYS A 87 9.14 -13.68 17.46
N LYS A 88 10.04 -12.90 18.07
CA LYS A 88 9.74 -11.56 18.58
C LYS A 88 9.32 -10.64 17.43
N GLN A 89 10.10 -10.61 16.34
CA GLN A 89 9.80 -9.80 15.15
C GLN A 89 8.45 -10.15 14.53
N PHE A 90 8.11 -11.43 14.39
CA PHE A 90 6.81 -11.83 13.86
C PHE A 90 5.67 -11.29 14.72
N LYS A 91 5.78 -11.43 16.05
CA LYS A 91 4.74 -10.96 16.99
C LYS A 91 4.60 -9.44 16.93
N GLU A 92 5.71 -8.71 16.92
CA GLU A 92 5.72 -7.25 16.83
C GLU A 92 5.12 -6.76 15.51
N ARG A 93 5.53 -7.35 14.37
CA ARG A 93 4.98 -7.03 13.05
C ARG A 93 3.49 -7.34 12.97
N TYR A 94 3.06 -8.48 13.48
CA TYR A 94 1.63 -8.84 13.48
C TYR A 94 0.81 -7.88 14.35
N HIS A 95 1.34 -7.49 15.51
CA HIS A 95 0.70 -6.49 16.37
C HIS A 95 0.61 -5.13 15.66
N ARG A 96 1.72 -4.62 15.11
CA ARG A 96 1.79 -3.36 14.38
C ARG A 96 0.85 -3.35 13.17
N LEU A 97 0.83 -4.43 12.39
CA LEU A 97 -0.10 -4.62 11.28
C LEU A 97 -1.56 -4.46 11.72
N ARG A 98 -1.96 -5.10 12.84
CA ARG A 98 -3.32 -4.98 13.37
C ARG A 98 -3.65 -3.56 13.81
N VAL A 99 -2.72 -2.89 14.49
CA VAL A 99 -2.88 -1.50 14.94
C VAL A 99 -3.03 -0.57 13.74
N ASN A 100 -2.12 -0.65 12.77
CA ASN A 100 -2.13 0.19 11.57
C ASN A 100 -3.37 -0.06 10.72
N PHE A 101 -3.79 -1.31 10.54
CA PHE A 101 -5.02 -1.63 9.82
C PHE A 101 -6.26 -1.06 10.53
N SER A 102 -6.30 -1.11 11.87
CA SER A 102 -7.37 -0.50 12.64
C SER A 102 -7.36 1.03 12.55
N ALA A 103 -6.17 1.65 12.58
CA ALA A 103 -6.01 3.09 12.40
C ALA A 103 -6.47 3.54 11.02
N LEU A 104 -6.07 2.82 9.96
CA LEU A 104 -6.52 3.05 8.59
C LEU A 104 -8.04 3.00 8.48
N LYS A 105 -8.70 1.98 9.05
CA LYS A 105 -10.17 1.88 9.00
C LYS A 105 -10.89 3.02 9.73
N ARG A 106 -10.27 3.59 10.77
CA ARG A 106 -10.84 4.67 11.59
C ARG A 106 -10.51 6.06 11.04
N SER A 107 -9.50 6.18 10.17
CA SER A 107 -9.08 7.47 9.62
C SER A 107 -10.21 8.15 8.84
N ARG A 108 -10.20 9.48 8.89
CA ARG A 108 -11.19 10.31 8.19
C ARG A 108 -10.98 10.19 6.69
N GLU A 109 -9.73 10.22 6.26
CA GLU A 109 -9.26 10.14 4.88
C GLU A 109 -9.74 8.85 4.23
N PHE A 110 -9.51 7.69 4.85
CA PHE A 110 -9.95 6.40 4.31
C PHE A 110 -11.47 6.36 4.14
N ARG A 111 -12.25 6.88 5.10
CA ARG A 111 -13.72 6.93 4.99
C ARG A 111 -14.18 7.88 3.87
N ALA A 112 -13.54 9.03 3.73
CA ALA A 112 -13.85 10.00 2.69
C ALA A 112 -13.52 9.44 1.30
N PHE A 113 -12.33 8.87 1.10
CA PHE A 113 -11.93 8.23 -0.16
C PHE A 113 -12.76 6.98 -0.48
N LYS A 114 -13.17 6.20 0.53
CA LYS A 114 -14.12 5.09 0.31
C LYS A 114 -15.48 5.57 -0.18
N LYS A 115 -16.02 6.65 0.42
CA LYS A 115 -17.26 7.27 -0.04
C LYS A 115 -17.11 7.79 -1.47
N ALA A 116 -15.98 8.46 -1.76
CA ALA A 116 -15.62 8.95 -3.07
C ALA A 116 -15.63 7.84 -4.13
N ARG A 117 -14.89 6.76 -3.87
CA ARG A 117 -14.83 5.59 -4.75
C ARG A 117 -16.23 5.02 -5.01
N ASN A 118 -17.00 4.80 -3.95
CA ASN A 118 -18.33 4.20 -4.10
C ASN A 118 -19.25 5.10 -4.94
N GLN A 119 -19.14 6.43 -4.79
CA GLN A 119 -19.87 7.37 -5.63
C GLN A 119 -19.34 7.39 -7.06
N ALA A 120 -18.02 7.44 -7.27
CA ALA A 120 -17.41 7.41 -8.61
C ALA A 120 -17.79 6.13 -9.37
N LEU A 121 -17.70 4.96 -8.73
CA LEU A 121 -18.16 3.69 -9.30
C LEU A 121 -19.67 3.69 -9.59
N ALA A 122 -20.49 4.26 -8.69
CA ALA A 122 -21.92 4.44 -8.92
C ALA A 122 -22.22 5.43 -10.05
N HIS A 123 -21.34 6.39 -10.35
CA HIS A 123 -21.50 7.32 -11.48
C HIS A 123 -20.99 6.74 -12.81
N HIS A 124 -20.06 5.77 -12.78
CA HIS A 124 -19.78 4.91 -13.93
C HIS A 124 -20.93 3.93 -14.21
N GLN A 125 -21.73 3.59 -13.20
CA GLN A 125 -23.05 2.95 -13.35
C GLN A 125 -24.13 4.03 -13.59
N VAL A 126 -24.13 4.66 -14.78
CA VAL A 126 -25.14 5.60 -15.30
C VAL A 126 -26.39 5.76 -14.42
N VAL A 127 -26.40 6.71 -13.48
CA VAL A 127 -27.62 7.10 -12.78
C VAL A 127 -28.15 8.38 -13.41
N THR A 128 -29.17 8.23 -14.25
CA THR A 128 -29.99 9.33 -14.77
C THR A 128 -30.73 9.99 -13.62
N THR A 129 -30.19 11.10 -13.11
CA THR A 129 -30.91 11.94 -12.13
C THR A 129 -31.53 13.09 -12.90
N LYS A 130 -32.86 13.08 -13.07
CA LYS A 130 -33.63 14.12 -13.79
C LYS A 130 -33.12 14.43 -15.22
N GLY A 131 -32.79 13.39 -15.99
CA GLY A 131 -32.47 13.52 -17.42
C GLY A 131 -31.10 14.13 -17.76
N ALA A 132 -30.25 14.46 -16.79
CA ALA A 132 -28.92 15.00 -17.04
C ALA A 132 -27.82 14.14 -16.42
N ILE A 133 -26.82 13.77 -17.23
CA ILE A 133 -25.56 13.18 -16.77
C ILE A 133 -24.72 14.33 -16.20
N LYS A 134 -24.63 14.44 -14.86
CA LYS A 134 -23.71 15.38 -14.22
C LYS A 134 -22.42 14.65 -13.84
N PRO A 135 -21.24 15.14 -14.25
CA PRO A 135 -19.97 14.60 -13.77
C PRO A 135 -19.86 14.80 -12.25
N PHE A 136 -19.26 13.81 -11.58
CA PHE A 136 -19.08 13.82 -10.14
C PHE A 136 -18.18 14.99 -9.71
N ASP A 137 -18.68 15.83 -8.80
CA ASP A 137 -17.90 16.91 -8.21
C ASP A 137 -17.15 16.41 -6.96
N ALA A 138 -15.85 16.21 -7.13
CA ALA A 138 -14.93 15.84 -6.05
C ALA A 138 -14.90 16.86 -4.90
N ALA A 139 -15.28 18.13 -5.13
CA ALA A 139 -15.31 19.16 -4.09
C ALA A 139 -16.28 18.82 -2.95
N VAL A 140 -17.32 18.01 -3.22
CA VAL A 140 -18.31 17.56 -2.23
C VAL A 140 -17.68 16.69 -1.13
N LEU A 141 -16.54 16.07 -1.40
CA LEU A 141 -15.86 15.17 -0.45
C LEU A 141 -14.94 15.92 0.54
N LYS A 142 -14.71 17.23 0.33
CA LYS A 142 -13.77 18.05 1.11
C LYS A 142 -12.37 17.41 1.24
N LEU A 143 -11.96 16.66 0.21
CA LEU A 143 -10.62 16.07 0.11
C LEU A 143 -9.69 17.12 -0.47
N LYS A 144 -8.56 17.36 0.18
CA LYS A 144 -7.51 18.23 -0.36
C LYS A 144 -6.50 17.36 -1.11
N ILE A 145 -5.93 17.89 -2.19
CA ILE A 145 -4.72 17.32 -2.79
C ILE A 145 -3.65 17.25 -1.69
N GLY A 146 -3.05 16.08 -1.50
CA GLY A 146 -2.13 15.77 -0.41
C GLY A 146 -2.74 14.92 0.71
N ASP A 147 -4.07 14.85 0.86
CA ASP A 147 -4.69 13.95 1.86
C ASP A 147 -4.49 12.46 1.50
N GLU A 148 -4.24 12.14 0.23
CA GLU A 148 -3.81 10.82 -0.22
C GLU A 148 -2.45 10.41 0.34
N ASN A 149 -1.54 11.35 0.64
CA ASN A 149 -0.24 11.02 1.20
C ASN A 149 -0.39 10.37 2.58
N LYS A 150 -1.33 10.85 3.40
CA LYS A 150 -1.65 10.20 4.68
C LYS A 150 -2.17 8.77 4.49
N LEU A 151 -2.96 8.56 3.44
CA LEU A 151 -3.48 7.24 3.10
C LEU A 151 -2.36 6.31 2.62
N LEU A 152 -1.44 6.83 1.80
CA LEU A 152 -0.26 6.13 1.33
C LEU A 152 0.66 5.72 2.49
N GLU A 153 0.96 6.64 3.40
CA GLU A 153 1.82 6.36 4.57
C GLU A 153 1.23 5.25 5.46
N LEU A 154 -0.07 5.34 5.78
CA LEU A 154 -0.77 4.29 6.54
C LEU A 154 -0.76 2.94 5.80
N THR A 155 -0.89 2.97 4.48
CA THR A 155 -0.91 1.76 3.64
C THR A 155 0.48 1.15 3.48
N ARG A 156 1.53 1.98 3.40
CA ARG A 156 2.93 1.55 3.29
C ARG A 156 3.34 0.66 4.46
N GLY A 157 3.06 1.10 5.69
CA GLY A 157 3.36 0.31 6.88
C GLY A 157 2.65 -1.05 6.89
N ILE A 158 1.39 -1.08 6.45
CA ILE A 158 0.61 -2.31 6.31
C ILE A 158 1.21 -3.24 5.25
N ALA A 159 1.57 -2.71 4.08
CA ALA A 159 2.14 -3.49 2.98
C ALA A 159 3.49 -4.12 3.38
N VAL A 160 4.36 -3.35 4.04
CA VAL A 160 5.66 -3.84 4.53
C VAL A 160 5.48 -4.95 5.56
N ASP A 161 4.58 -4.77 6.54
CA ASP A 161 4.33 -5.79 7.56
C ASP A 161 3.69 -7.05 6.98
N LEU A 162 2.74 -6.91 6.05
CA LEU A 162 2.14 -8.04 5.33
C LEU A 162 3.19 -8.81 4.52
N ASN A 163 4.02 -8.12 3.74
CA ASN A 163 5.07 -8.74 2.95
C ASN A 163 6.03 -9.55 3.85
N SER A 164 6.42 -8.98 5.00
CA SER A 164 7.30 -9.66 5.94
C SER A 164 6.65 -10.85 6.63
N ILE A 165 5.38 -10.75 7.04
CA ILE A 165 4.64 -11.84 7.69
C ILE A 165 4.38 -12.99 6.72
N VAL A 166 3.97 -12.69 5.48
CA VAL A 166 3.56 -13.71 4.49
C VAL A 166 4.76 -14.37 3.81
N ARG A 167 5.77 -13.57 3.45
CA ARG A 167 6.93 -14.07 2.70
C ARG A 167 8.14 -14.38 3.58
N GLY A 168 8.25 -13.78 4.77
CA GLY A 168 9.49 -13.83 5.56
C GLY A 168 10.60 -12.97 4.98
N ALA A 169 10.27 -12.02 4.09
CA ALA A 169 11.24 -11.15 3.43
C ALA A 169 11.26 -9.75 4.05
N SER A 170 12.43 -9.12 4.09
CA SER A 170 12.56 -7.67 4.25
C SER A 170 12.36 -7.00 2.90
N PHE A 171 11.52 -5.97 2.84
CA PHE A 171 11.37 -5.11 1.67
C PHE A 171 11.88 -3.71 2.02
N SER A 172 12.81 -3.19 1.22
CA SER A 172 13.28 -1.81 1.30
C SER A 172 12.51 -0.97 0.29
N GLY A 173 11.48 -0.26 0.76
CA GLY A 173 10.72 0.63 -0.10
C GLY A 173 11.54 1.82 -0.61
N GLU A 174 12.56 2.23 0.13
CA GLU A 174 13.48 3.31 -0.25
C GLU A 174 14.34 2.88 -1.44
N SER A 175 14.97 1.71 -1.38
CA SER A 175 15.78 1.20 -2.49
C SER A 175 14.96 0.96 -3.75
N TYR A 176 13.69 0.57 -3.60
CA TYR A 176 12.77 0.48 -4.73
C TYR A 176 12.48 1.87 -5.32
N LEU A 177 12.14 2.87 -4.49
CA LEU A 177 11.89 4.23 -4.94
C LEU A 177 13.12 4.89 -5.58
N GLU A 178 14.32 4.65 -5.06
CA GLU A 178 15.58 5.10 -5.65
C GLU A 178 15.78 4.52 -7.05
N THR A 179 15.51 3.22 -7.21
CA THR A 179 15.62 2.53 -8.51
C THR A 179 14.63 3.09 -9.51
N GLU A 180 13.35 3.21 -9.13
CA GLU A 180 12.31 3.77 -9.99
C GLU A 180 12.58 5.23 -10.34
N THR A 181 13.04 6.04 -9.38
CA THR A 181 13.40 7.45 -9.61
C THR A 181 14.51 7.55 -10.63
N ARG A 182 15.57 6.75 -10.47
CA ARG A 182 16.68 6.70 -11.43
C ARG A 182 16.20 6.30 -12.82
N ASP A 183 15.37 5.27 -12.91
CA ASP A 183 14.89 4.75 -14.20
C ASP A 183 13.95 5.76 -14.90
N VAL A 184 13.10 6.47 -14.14
CA VAL A 184 12.27 7.59 -14.64
C VAL A 184 13.14 8.76 -15.11
N CYS A 185 14.14 9.17 -14.32
CA CYS A 185 15.07 10.22 -14.69
C CYS A 185 15.82 9.88 -15.99
N ALA A 186 16.27 8.63 -16.13
CA ALA A 186 16.93 8.14 -17.33
C ALA A 186 15.99 8.13 -18.54
N PHE A 187 14.73 7.69 -18.36
CA PHE A 187 13.75 7.66 -19.45
C PHE A 187 13.39 9.06 -19.97
N TRP A 188 13.23 10.04 -19.07
CA TRP A 188 12.87 11.41 -19.44
C TRP A 188 14.06 12.34 -19.68
N GLU A 189 15.29 11.84 -19.53
CA GLU A 189 16.52 12.63 -19.64
C GLU A 189 16.55 13.85 -18.70
N ILE A 190 16.08 13.67 -17.47
CA ILE A 190 16.05 14.71 -16.42
C ILE A 190 16.97 14.33 -15.25
N GLU A 191 17.56 15.33 -14.59
CA GLU A 191 18.50 15.09 -13.48
C GLU A 191 17.80 14.69 -12.18
N SER A 192 16.61 15.24 -11.91
CA SER A 192 15.85 14.95 -10.70
C SER A 192 14.35 15.21 -10.88
N LEU A 193 13.55 14.56 -10.03
CA LEU A 193 12.10 14.82 -9.93
C LEU A 193 11.78 16.08 -9.10
N ASP A 194 12.75 16.61 -8.35
CA ASP A 194 12.60 17.78 -7.47
C ASP A 194 12.99 19.11 -8.15
N GLY A 195 13.37 19.07 -9.43
CA GLY A 195 13.67 20.26 -10.20
C GLY A 195 12.41 21.13 -10.42
N PRO A 196 12.56 22.47 -10.54
CA PRO A 196 11.44 23.31 -10.93
C PRO A 196 10.91 22.83 -12.28
N VAL A 197 9.66 22.39 -12.31
CA VAL A 197 8.95 22.15 -13.56
C VAL A 197 8.90 23.49 -14.28
N LYS A 198 9.81 23.70 -15.24
CA LYS A 198 9.71 24.83 -16.17
C LYS A 198 8.48 24.57 -17.04
N ILE A 199 7.35 25.14 -16.63
CA ILE A 199 6.14 25.28 -17.45
C ILE A 199 6.33 26.50 -18.37
#